data_AF-A0A1R3IUE0-F1
#
_entry.id   AF-A0A1R3IUE0-F1
#
_cell.length_a   1.000
_cell.length_b   1.000
_cell.length_c   1.000
_cell.angle_alpha   90.00
_cell.angle_beta   90.00
_cell.angle_gamma   90.00
#
_symmetry.space_group_name_H-M   'P 1'
#
loop_
_entity.id
_entity.type
_entity.pdbx_description
1 polymer ?
#
loop_
_entity_poly.entity_id
_entity_poly.type
_entity_poly.pdbx_seq_one_letter_code
_entity_poly.pdbx_strand_id
1 'polypeptide(L)'
;MRDIITHAVITHDYSLGKKPTTMAHATAKIMVVANIGLEEMTKSEYKEKAGGFRASAFIFVMVALENMGFIANMGLALVTIQAYSKDLHPPYCGKSSCIKGNIAVMFYASLSLIALGAGGVKGALPALGGDQFDQKDPKEAKALARFFNWLLLSTILGACVGVTGIVYVSTEKHYWYWGFFISTVAAFIGFLVLAFGKPFYRLRQPTPADSPIIRIAQVIVAAIKNRRLALPENPDELYHINEKEKGFREEIISHTNQFSWLDKAAIVPKDSKPTPWSVCTVTQVEEVKILTRMLPILGSTIIMNTCMAQLQTFSVEQGSAMNRQLGNFKVPAASIPIIPLLFMSVLIPVYEFVFVPFARKITQHPSGIRQLQRVGVGLVLSAISMAVAGVIEVKRRNQAHKDITKPLSLFWLSFQYGIFGIADMFTLVGLLEFFYKEAPVCMRSLSTSFTWLSLSLGYFLSTVLVNIINSVTKRITPSKLGWLHGLDLNQNNLNLFYWFLAILSCLNFLNYLYWASWYKYKTEEPRLDAKPILAKEESAVKESSTVLAAKEESAVHVDGINGGASETNYEAPSSFDQTSTGPLLANAKEESDAVGIGGGGASSETNEASVSVLDQKEDAKAKH
;
A
#
# COMPACT_ATOMS: atom_id res chain seq x y z
N MET A 1 -2.68 27.07 9.23
CA MET A 1 -2.04 25.75 9.50
C MET A 1 -0.73 25.62 8.72
N ARG A 2 -0.74 25.86 7.40
CA ARG A 2 0.44 26.08 6.53
C ARG A 2 1.59 26.76 7.29
N ASP A 3 1.29 27.93 7.84
CA ASP A 3 2.25 28.85 8.46
C ASP A 3 2.69 28.39 9.86
N ILE A 4 1.87 27.61 10.57
CA ILE A 4 2.17 27.09 11.91
C ILE A 4 3.18 25.95 11.80
N ILE A 5 2.99 25.03 10.85
CA ILE A 5 3.93 23.94 10.58
C ILE A 5 5.25 24.51 10.07
N THR A 6 5.19 25.52 9.18
CA THR A 6 6.39 26.21 8.69
C THR A 6 7.12 26.98 9.80
N HIS A 7 6.43 27.74 10.66
CA HIS A 7 7.08 28.44 11.77
C HIS A 7 7.69 27.49 12.80
N ALA A 8 7.00 26.42 13.20
CA ALA A 8 7.49 25.48 14.21
C ALA A 8 8.79 24.79 13.81
N VAL A 9 9.02 24.58 12.51
CA VAL A 9 10.30 24.08 11.97
C VAL A 9 11.34 25.21 11.90
N ILE A 10 10.96 26.41 11.46
CA ILE A 10 11.88 27.56 11.32
C ILE A 10 12.45 28.03 12.66
N THR A 11 11.65 28.19 13.71
CA THR A 11 12.15 28.69 15.01
C THR A 11 13.06 27.70 15.72
N HIS A 12 12.90 26.38 15.49
CA HIS A 12 13.78 25.37 16.04
C HIS A 12 15.18 25.38 15.39
N ASP A 13 15.27 25.52 14.07
CA ASP A 13 16.56 25.56 13.36
C ASP A 13 17.36 26.86 13.65
N TYR A 14 16.68 28.01 13.71
CA TYR A 14 17.35 29.30 14.01
C TYR A 14 18.00 29.33 15.40
N SER A 15 17.42 28.65 16.39
CA SER A 15 17.98 28.57 17.76
C SER A 15 19.25 27.71 17.87
N LEU A 16 19.67 27.00 16.80
CA LEU A 16 20.78 26.04 16.82
C LEU A 16 21.91 26.36 15.84
N GLY A 17 21.84 27.46 15.09
CA GLY A 17 22.94 27.98 14.28
C GLY A 17 23.42 27.07 13.15
N LYS A 18 22.59 26.11 12.71
CA LYS A 18 22.93 25.14 11.65
C LYS A 18 22.28 25.52 10.32
N LYS A 19 23.00 25.29 9.22
CA LYS A 19 22.40 25.36 7.87
C LYS A 19 21.34 24.25 7.73
N PRO A 20 20.19 24.52 7.11
CA PRO A 20 19.07 23.58 7.07
C PRO A 20 19.41 22.30 6.31
N THR A 21 18.99 21.15 6.84
CA THR A 21 19.14 19.85 6.19
C THR A 21 18.16 19.74 5.02
N THR A 22 18.68 20.02 3.82
CA THR A 22 17.89 20.13 2.58
C THR A 22 17.06 18.89 2.26
N MET A 23 17.48 17.68 2.64
CA MET A 23 16.76 16.44 2.30
C MET A 23 15.41 16.31 3.01
N ALA A 24 15.34 16.54 4.33
CA ALA A 24 14.06 16.48 5.05
C ALA A 24 13.10 17.58 4.59
N HIS A 25 13.64 18.79 4.40
CA HIS A 25 12.91 19.90 3.80
C HIS A 25 12.44 19.60 2.37
N ALA A 26 13.25 18.92 1.55
CA ALA A 26 12.91 18.55 0.19
C ALA A 26 11.83 17.46 0.17
N THR A 27 11.97 16.34 0.90
CA THR A 27 10.98 15.26 0.87
C THR A 27 9.63 15.71 1.42
N ALA A 28 9.61 16.50 2.51
CA ALA A 28 8.37 17.10 3.02
C ALA A 28 7.77 18.08 1.99
N LYS A 29 8.59 18.96 1.39
CA LYS A 29 8.13 19.85 0.31
C LYS A 29 7.68 19.07 -0.93
N ILE A 30 8.28 17.95 -1.30
CA ILE A 30 7.92 17.15 -2.48
C ILE A 30 6.61 16.41 -2.26
N MET A 31 6.37 15.84 -1.07
CA MET A 31 5.07 15.24 -0.74
C MET A 31 3.96 16.32 -0.68
N VAL A 32 4.29 17.51 -0.18
CA VAL A 32 3.38 18.67 -0.18
C VAL A 32 3.23 19.26 -1.59
N VAL A 33 4.23 19.24 -2.46
CA VAL A 33 4.19 19.75 -3.85
C VAL A 33 3.58 18.73 -4.82
N ALA A 34 3.61 17.44 -4.52
CA ALA A 34 2.76 16.46 -5.20
C ALA A 34 1.28 16.76 -4.91
N ASN A 35 0.93 16.99 -3.64
CA ASN A 35 -0.44 17.38 -3.27
C ASN A 35 -0.83 18.78 -3.76
N ILE A 36 0.06 19.78 -3.72
CA ILE A 36 -0.20 21.13 -4.23
C ILE A 36 -0.20 21.16 -5.76
N GLY A 37 0.60 20.33 -6.44
CA GLY A 37 0.53 20.17 -7.90
C GLY A 37 -0.83 19.58 -8.32
N LEU A 38 -1.34 18.60 -7.57
CA LEU A 38 -2.73 18.16 -7.71
C LEU A 38 -3.72 19.31 -7.42
N GLU A 39 -3.49 20.11 -6.38
CA GLU A 39 -4.37 21.21 -5.97
C GLU A 39 -4.35 22.45 -6.91
N GLU A 40 -3.25 22.70 -7.60
CA GLU A 40 -3.10 23.78 -8.59
C GLU A 40 -3.60 23.34 -9.97
N MET A 41 -3.39 22.08 -10.38
CA MET A 41 -4.06 21.53 -11.57
C MET A 41 -5.59 21.52 -11.42
N THR A 42 -6.13 21.25 -10.21
CA THR A 42 -7.58 21.38 -9.98
C THR A 42 -8.11 22.82 -10.02
N LYS A 43 -7.24 23.84 -10.05
CA LYS A 43 -7.64 25.25 -10.21
C LYS A 43 -7.59 25.73 -11.65
N SER A 44 -6.72 25.15 -12.50
CA SER A 44 -6.63 25.52 -13.92
C SER A 44 -7.82 25.08 -14.77
N GLU A 45 -8.49 23.97 -14.44
CA GLU A 45 -9.65 23.46 -15.21
C GLU A 45 -11.02 24.03 -14.76
N TYR A 46 -11.06 25.06 -13.90
CA TYR A 46 -12.29 25.52 -13.25
C TYR A 46 -13.25 26.36 -14.14
N LYS A 47 -13.35 26.06 -15.45
CA LYS A 47 -14.30 26.67 -16.38
C LYS A 47 -14.98 25.68 -17.35
N GLU A 48 -16.30 25.63 -17.19
CA GLU A 48 -17.35 25.15 -18.11
C GLU A 48 -17.65 23.64 -18.30
N LYS A 49 -18.97 23.41 -18.46
CA LYS A 49 -19.67 22.29 -19.12
C LYS A 49 -19.52 20.89 -18.48
N ALA A 50 -20.60 20.48 -17.81
CA ALA A 50 -20.77 19.21 -17.08
C ALA A 50 -20.66 17.91 -17.91
N GLY A 51 -20.43 17.99 -19.22
CA GLY A 51 -20.05 16.84 -20.05
C GLY A 51 -18.54 16.53 -19.97
N GLY A 52 -17.68 17.55 -20.12
CA GLY A 52 -16.23 17.37 -20.19
C GLY A 52 -15.61 16.95 -18.85
N PHE A 53 -16.15 17.49 -17.75
CA PHE A 53 -15.71 17.19 -16.38
C PHE A 53 -15.68 15.69 -16.03
N ARG A 54 -16.58 14.89 -16.63
CA ARG A 54 -16.63 13.43 -16.49
C ARG A 54 -15.52 12.70 -17.24
N ALA A 55 -14.94 13.32 -18.26
CA ALA A 55 -13.78 12.83 -18.99
C ALA A 55 -12.45 13.27 -18.32
N SER A 56 -12.35 14.50 -17.81
CA SER A 56 -11.14 14.99 -17.10
C SER A 56 -10.73 14.05 -15.96
N ALA A 57 -11.67 13.65 -15.09
CA ALA A 57 -11.38 12.76 -13.97
C ALA A 57 -11.03 11.31 -14.38
N PHE A 58 -11.49 10.85 -15.55
CA PHE A 58 -11.11 9.57 -16.19
C PHE A 58 -9.66 9.62 -16.71
N ILE A 59 -9.26 10.76 -17.30
CA ILE A 59 -7.88 10.98 -17.77
C ILE A 59 -6.92 10.99 -16.58
N PHE A 60 -7.29 11.65 -15.48
CA PHE A 60 -6.42 11.87 -14.32
C PHE A 60 -5.75 10.62 -13.74
N VAL A 61 -6.48 9.50 -13.55
CA VAL A 61 -5.90 8.30 -12.89
C VAL A 61 -4.90 7.59 -13.81
N MET A 62 -5.23 7.44 -15.09
CA MET A 62 -4.32 6.82 -16.07
C MET A 62 -3.12 7.71 -16.34
N VAL A 63 -3.33 9.01 -16.57
CA VAL A 63 -2.24 9.97 -16.78
C VAL A 63 -1.37 10.11 -15.53
N ALA A 64 -1.91 10.00 -14.32
CA ALA A 64 -1.11 9.92 -13.10
C ALA A 64 -0.27 8.63 -13.04
N LEU A 65 -0.86 7.46 -13.33
CA LEU A 65 -0.13 6.19 -13.36
C LEU A 65 0.97 6.17 -14.43
N GLU A 66 0.71 6.73 -15.61
CA GLU A 66 1.67 6.84 -16.69
C GLU A 66 2.80 7.82 -16.36
N ASN A 67 2.49 9.01 -15.85
CA ASN A 67 3.52 9.96 -15.41
C ASN A 67 4.35 9.41 -14.25
N MET A 68 3.73 8.74 -13.26
CA MET A 68 4.45 8.12 -12.15
C MET A 68 5.30 6.93 -12.61
N GLY A 69 4.81 6.12 -13.55
CA GLY A 69 5.58 5.05 -14.19
C GLY A 69 6.76 5.57 -15.02
N PHE A 70 6.58 6.67 -15.75
CA PHE A 70 7.65 7.36 -16.46
C PHE A 70 8.69 7.96 -15.50
N ILE A 71 8.24 8.64 -14.43
CA ILE A 71 9.09 9.19 -13.37
C ILE A 71 9.91 8.09 -12.67
N ALA A 72 9.30 6.94 -12.38
CA ALA A 72 9.99 5.79 -11.80
C ALA A 72 11.09 5.24 -12.74
N ASN A 73 10.76 5.06 -14.02
CA ASN A 73 11.70 4.59 -15.03
C ASN A 73 12.84 5.60 -15.29
N MET A 74 12.54 6.89 -15.33
CA MET A 74 13.55 7.96 -15.41
C MET A 74 14.49 7.94 -14.20
N GLY A 75 13.96 7.79 -12.98
CA GLY A 75 14.77 7.63 -11.78
C GLY A 75 15.68 6.40 -11.82
N LEU A 76 15.15 5.23 -12.22
CA LEU A 76 15.89 3.98 -12.37
C LEU A 76 16.98 4.06 -13.44
N ALA A 77 16.68 4.67 -14.59
CA ALA A 77 17.66 4.93 -15.65
C ALA A 77 18.79 5.85 -15.17
N LEU A 78 18.46 6.94 -14.46
CA LEU A 78 19.46 7.85 -13.89
C LEU A 78 20.36 7.16 -12.86
N VAL A 79 19.82 6.29 -11.99
CA VAL A 79 20.65 5.47 -11.07
C VAL A 79 21.52 4.49 -11.85
N THR A 80 20.99 3.84 -12.89
CA THR A 80 21.76 2.89 -13.71
C THR A 80 22.93 3.56 -14.43
N ILE A 81 22.73 4.76 -15.00
CA ILE A 81 23.77 5.56 -15.65
C ILE A 81 24.86 5.97 -14.64
N GLN A 82 24.48 6.42 -13.44
CA GLN A 82 25.43 6.73 -12.36
C GLN A 82 26.22 5.50 -11.90
N ALA A 83 25.56 4.35 -11.77
CA ALA A 83 26.18 3.10 -11.35
C ALA A 83 27.15 2.50 -12.39
N TYR A 84 26.95 2.83 -13.66
CA TYR A 84 27.80 2.40 -14.78
C TYR A 84 29.01 3.33 -14.99
N SER A 85 28.80 4.66 -14.99
CA SER A 85 29.87 5.62 -15.25
C SER A 85 30.79 5.83 -14.04
N LYS A 86 32.07 5.51 -14.20
CA LYS A 86 33.09 5.73 -13.17
C LYS A 86 33.25 7.22 -12.81
N ASP A 87 33.03 8.11 -13.76
CA ASP A 87 33.16 9.56 -13.58
C ASP A 87 32.01 10.18 -12.76
N LEU A 88 30.89 9.44 -12.63
CA LEU A 88 29.76 9.78 -11.77
C LEU A 88 29.87 9.17 -10.36
N HIS A 89 30.91 8.40 -10.07
CA HIS A 89 31.19 7.92 -8.71
C HIS A 89 32.01 8.96 -7.92
N PRO A 90 31.73 9.15 -6.61
CA PRO A 90 32.52 10.04 -5.77
C PRO A 90 33.93 9.47 -5.52
N PRO A 91 35.00 10.29 -5.52
CA PRO A 91 36.34 9.81 -5.19
C PRO A 91 36.42 9.36 -3.73
N TYR A 92 37.18 8.29 -3.48
CA TYR A 92 37.39 7.78 -2.13
C TYR A 92 38.10 8.82 -1.25
N CYS A 93 37.50 9.14 -0.10
CA CYS A 93 37.95 10.25 0.75
C CYS A 93 38.11 9.90 2.24
N GLY A 94 38.06 8.60 2.60
CA GLY A 94 38.26 8.12 3.97
C GLY A 94 37.23 8.62 5.00
N LYS A 95 36.00 8.95 4.56
CA LYS A 95 34.92 9.50 5.41
C LYS A 95 33.60 8.80 5.09
N SER A 96 32.67 8.82 6.06
CA SER A 96 31.34 8.18 5.94
C SER A 96 30.45 8.74 4.82
N SER A 97 30.77 9.92 4.28
CA SER A 97 30.24 10.35 2.98
C SER A 97 31.26 11.21 2.23
N CYS A 98 31.48 10.86 0.96
CA CYS A 98 32.34 11.58 0.02
C CYS A 98 31.55 12.29 -1.10
N ILE A 99 30.22 12.13 -1.12
CA ILE A 99 29.36 12.61 -2.21
C ILE A 99 29.19 14.13 -2.13
N LYS A 100 29.54 14.84 -3.21
CA LYS A 100 29.51 16.31 -3.31
C LYS A 100 29.11 16.78 -4.70
N GLY A 101 28.77 18.07 -4.82
CA GLY A 101 28.53 18.73 -6.10
C GLY A 101 27.45 18.05 -6.95
N ASN A 102 27.64 18.05 -8.27
CA ASN A 102 26.66 17.55 -9.24
C ASN A 102 26.33 16.06 -9.03
N ILE A 103 27.32 15.25 -8.60
CA ILE A 103 27.12 13.83 -8.27
C ILE A 103 26.10 13.68 -7.12
N ALA A 104 26.20 14.50 -6.07
CA ALA A 104 25.23 14.47 -4.97
C ALA A 104 23.82 14.88 -5.44
N VAL A 105 23.72 15.89 -6.30
CA VAL A 105 22.44 16.35 -6.86
C VAL A 105 21.80 15.24 -7.71
N MET A 106 22.55 14.63 -8.63
CA MET A 106 22.06 13.56 -9.50
C MET A 106 21.62 12.33 -8.68
N PHE A 107 22.40 11.94 -7.66
CA PHE A 107 22.10 10.81 -6.80
C PHE A 107 20.79 11.02 -6.03
N TYR A 108 20.69 12.11 -5.26
CA TYR A 108 19.48 12.37 -4.47
C TYR A 108 18.25 12.70 -5.33
N ALA A 109 18.41 13.34 -6.50
CA ALA A 109 17.31 13.54 -7.44
C ALA A 109 16.81 12.21 -8.00
N SER A 110 17.71 11.34 -8.47
CA SER A 110 17.34 10.03 -9.03
C SER A 110 16.63 9.13 -8.01
N LEU A 111 17.10 9.08 -6.75
CA LEU A 111 16.40 8.40 -5.66
C LEU A 111 15.03 9.01 -5.34
N SER A 112 14.92 10.34 -5.39
CA SER A 112 13.63 11.04 -5.15
C SER A 112 12.61 10.74 -6.25
N LEU A 113 13.06 10.64 -7.52
CA LEU A 113 12.23 10.25 -8.66
C LEU A 113 11.76 8.80 -8.55
N ILE A 114 12.65 7.86 -8.17
CA ILE A 114 12.27 6.47 -7.89
C ILE A 114 11.20 6.43 -6.79
N ALA A 115 11.43 7.11 -5.67
CA ALA A 115 10.51 7.12 -4.53
C ALA A 115 9.12 7.71 -4.89
N LEU A 116 9.09 8.82 -5.63
CA LEU A 116 7.86 9.46 -6.09
C LEU A 116 7.08 8.55 -7.05
N GLY A 117 7.74 8.10 -8.12
CA GLY A 117 7.10 7.30 -9.17
C GLY A 117 6.65 5.92 -8.68
N ALA A 118 7.53 5.18 -8.00
CA ALA A 118 7.19 3.86 -7.46
C ALA A 118 6.13 3.95 -6.35
N GLY A 119 6.15 5.02 -5.54
CA GLY A 119 5.10 5.30 -4.55
C GLY A 119 3.73 5.51 -5.20
N GLY A 120 3.66 6.36 -6.23
CA GLY A 120 2.44 6.62 -7.00
C GLY A 120 1.87 5.37 -7.67
N VAL A 121 2.73 4.61 -8.38
CA VAL A 121 2.32 3.35 -9.04
C VAL A 121 1.82 2.33 -8.02
N LYS A 122 2.53 2.14 -6.90
CA LYS A 122 2.15 1.16 -5.86
C LYS A 122 0.81 1.49 -5.19
N GLY A 123 0.47 2.77 -5.05
CA GLY A 123 -0.81 3.21 -4.50
C GLY A 123 -2.00 3.00 -5.45
N ALA A 124 -1.82 3.28 -6.74
CA ALA A 124 -2.93 3.30 -7.71
C ALA A 124 -3.12 1.98 -8.49
N LEU A 125 -2.07 1.18 -8.70
CA LEU A 125 -2.15 -0.05 -9.51
C LEU A 125 -3.16 -1.10 -8.98
N PRO A 126 -3.23 -1.40 -7.66
CA PRO A 126 -4.22 -2.35 -7.13
C PRO A 126 -5.66 -1.86 -7.27
N ALA A 127 -5.87 -0.53 -7.22
CA ALA A 127 -7.19 0.08 -7.41
C ALA A 127 -7.62 0.01 -8.88
N LEU A 128 -6.76 0.40 -9.83
CA LEU A 128 -7.02 0.29 -11.27
C LEU A 128 -7.37 -1.15 -11.66
N GLY A 129 -6.60 -2.14 -11.18
CA GLY A 129 -6.87 -3.55 -11.43
C GLY A 129 -8.18 -4.05 -10.80
N GLY A 130 -8.57 -3.52 -9.65
CA GLY A 130 -9.85 -3.82 -9.00
C GLY A 130 -11.06 -3.22 -9.73
N ASP A 131 -10.95 -2.00 -10.26
CA ASP A 131 -12.01 -1.33 -11.02
C ASP A 131 -12.31 -1.98 -12.39
N GLN A 132 -11.52 -2.97 -12.82
CA GLN A 132 -11.80 -3.75 -14.03
C GLN A 132 -13.01 -4.70 -13.88
N PHE A 133 -13.47 -4.98 -12.65
CA PHE A 133 -14.53 -5.94 -12.37
C PHE A 133 -15.76 -5.26 -11.75
N ASP A 134 -16.96 -5.49 -12.29
CA ASP A 134 -18.19 -5.05 -11.64
C ASP A 134 -18.54 -6.01 -10.49
N GLN A 135 -18.68 -5.44 -9.30
CA GLN A 135 -19.07 -6.16 -8.09
C GLN A 135 -20.56 -6.58 -8.10
N LYS A 136 -21.35 -6.08 -9.07
CA LYS A 136 -22.74 -6.47 -9.28
C LYS A 136 -22.92 -7.83 -9.97
N ASP A 137 -21.99 -8.24 -10.83
CA ASP A 137 -22.04 -9.59 -11.44
C ASP A 137 -21.37 -10.60 -10.48
N PRO A 138 -22.09 -11.63 -9.99
CA PRO A 138 -21.49 -12.67 -9.14
C PRO A 138 -20.38 -13.50 -9.83
N LYS A 139 -20.22 -13.42 -11.15
CA LYS A 139 -19.07 -13.98 -11.88
C LYS A 139 -17.85 -13.05 -11.78
N GLU A 140 -18.01 -11.77 -12.12
CA GLU A 140 -16.90 -10.80 -12.05
C GLU A 140 -16.46 -10.52 -10.61
N ALA A 141 -17.36 -10.51 -9.63
CA ALA A 141 -17.03 -10.43 -8.20
C ALA A 141 -16.16 -11.62 -7.73
N LYS A 142 -16.38 -12.83 -8.27
CA LYS A 142 -15.50 -14.00 -8.03
C LYS A 142 -14.17 -13.88 -8.77
N ALA A 143 -14.14 -13.24 -9.93
CA ALA A 143 -12.90 -12.97 -10.67
C ALA A 143 -12.03 -11.91 -9.98
N LEU A 144 -12.63 -10.87 -9.39
CA LEU A 144 -11.97 -9.84 -8.59
C LEU A 144 -11.18 -10.44 -7.41
N ALA A 145 -11.78 -11.38 -6.68
CA ALA A 145 -11.11 -12.10 -5.60
C ALA A 145 -9.91 -12.93 -6.10
N ARG A 146 -10.04 -13.58 -7.27
CA ARG A 146 -8.93 -14.30 -7.92
C ARG A 146 -7.82 -13.35 -8.38
N PHE A 147 -8.17 -12.17 -8.91
CA PHE A 147 -7.22 -11.14 -9.31
C PHE A 147 -6.36 -10.69 -8.12
N PHE A 148 -6.94 -10.36 -6.97
CA PHE A 148 -6.16 -9.97 -5.79
C PHE A 148 -5.25 -11.09 -5.27
N ASN A 149 -5.69 -12.36 -5.33
CA ASN A 149 -4.83 -13.50 -4.97
C ASN A 149 -3.62 -13.64 -5.92
N TRP A 150 -3.82 -13.48 -7.23
CA TRP A 150 -2.73 -13.49 -8.22
C TRP A 150 -1.80 -12.27 -8.11
N LEU A 151 -2.35 -11.09 -7.78
CA LEU A 151 -1.57 -9.88 -7.53
C LEU A 151 -0.68 -10.04 -6.28
N LEU A 152 -1.21 -10.63 -5.21
CA LEU A 152 -0.43 -10.94 -4.01
C LEU A 152 0.68 -11.97 -4.30
N LEU A 153 0.34 -13.08 -4.97
CA LEU A 153 1.29 -14.13 -5.32
C LEU A 153 2.43 -13.60 -6.22
N SER A 154 2.11 -12.85 -7.27
CA SER A 154 3.13 -12.26 -8.16
C SER A 154 3.98 -11.21 -7.44
N THR A 155 3.41 -10.44 -6.50
CA THR A 155 4.17 -9.50 -5.66
C THR A 155 5.15 -10.22 -4.74
N ILE A 156 4.74 -11.33 -4.09
CA ILE A 156 5.62 -12.13 -3.22
C ILE A 156 6.74 -12.79 -4.04
N LEU A 157 6.42 -13.41 -5.16
CA LEU A 157 7.42 -14.03 -6.06
C LEU A 157 8.42 -12.99 -6.59
N GLY A 158 7.94 -11.83 -7.04
CA GLY A 158 8.78 -10.72 -7.50
C GLY A 158 9.68 -10.15 -6.39
N ALA A 159 9.17 -10.02 -5.16
CA ALA A 159 9.95 -9.60 -4.01
C ALA A 159 11.06 -10.62 -3.68
N CYS A 160 10.74 -11.92 -3.68
CA CYS A 160 11.71 -13.00 -3.46
C CYS A 160 12.82 -13.00 -4.52
N VAL A 161 12.49 -12.87 -5.81
CA VAL A 161 13.48 -12.75 -6.91
C VAL A 161 14.32 -11.48 -6.78
N GLY A 162 13.71 -10.37 -6.35
CA GLY A 162 14.40 -9.11 -6.09
C GLY A 162 15.46 -9.24 -5.00
N VAL A 163 15.08 -9.68 -3.79
CA VAL A 163 16.01 -9.77 -2.65
C VAL A 163 17.04 -10.89 -2.78
N THR A 164 16.83 -11.88 -3.66
CA THR A 164 17.80 -12.95 -3.92
C THR A 164 18.60 -12.73 -5.21
N GLY A 165 17.98 -12.99 -6.37
CA GLY A 165 18.65 -12.98 -7.68
C GLY A 165 19.21 -11.62 -8.08
N ILE A 166 18.40 -10.56 -7.99
CA ILE A 166 18.86 -9.21 -8.37
C ILE A 166 19.96 -8.74 -7.41
N VAL A 167 19.77 -8.88 -6.09
CA VAL A 167 20.80 -8.54 -5.09
C VAL A 167 22.10 -9.34 -5.30
N TYR A 168 22.03 -10.62 -5.62
CA TYR A 168 23.22 -11.44 -5.91
C TYR A 168 24.00 -10.92 -7.12
N VAL A 169 23.31 -10.56 -8.21
CA VAL A 169 23.93 -9.90 -9.37
C VAL A 169 24.53 -8.55 -8.99
N SER A 170 23.82 -7.72 -8.22
CA SER A 170 24.29 -6.40 -7.77
C SER A 170 25.55 -6.43 -6.90
N THR A 171 25.77 -7.51 -6.14
CA THR A 171 26.77 -7.53 -5.05
C THR A 171 27.94 -8.48 -5.27
N GLU A 172 27.75 -9.61 -5.94
CA GLU A 172 28.79 -10.64 -6.09
C GLU A 172 29.34 -10.75 -7.52
N LYS A 173 28.61 -10.28 -8.55
CA LYS A 173 29.13 -10.21 -9.95
C LYS A 173 29.95 -8.95 -10.25
N HIS A 174 30.57 -8.34 -9.22
CA HIS A 174 31.49 -7.19 -9.28
C HIS A 174 31.00 -5.88 -9.95
N TYR A 175 29.76 -5.84 -10.46
CA TYR A 175 29.20 -4.70 -11.20
C TYR A 175 27.78 -4.38 -10.75
N TRP A 176 27.62 -3.44 -9.81
CA TRP A 176 26.31 -3.06 -9.27
C TRP A 176 25.31 -2.53 -10.30
N TYR A 177 25.79 -2.03 -11.45
CA TYR A 177 24.93 -1.49 -12.50
C TYR A 177 24.05 -2.56 -13.15
N TRP A 178 24.46 -3.83 -13.17
CA TRP A 178 23.66 -4.90 -13.76
C TRP A 178 22.34 -5.11 -13.02
N GLY A 179 22.33 -5.00 -11.68
CA GLY A 179 21.09 -5.11 -10.91
C GLY A 179 20.13 -3.94 -11.15
N PHE A 180 20.66 -2.71 -11.22
CA PHE A 180 19.87 -1.53 -11.58
C PHE A 180 19.38 -1.58 -13.03
N PHE A 181 20.20 -2.07 -13.97
CA PHE A 181 19.84 -2.25 -15.37
C PHE A 181 18.71 -3.28 -15.55
N ILE A 182 18.84 -4.47 -14.95
CA ILE A 182 17.80 -5.51 -14.95
C ILE A 182 16.49 -4.95 -14.35
N SER A 183 16.59 -4.20 -13.24
CA SER A 183 15.43 -3.55 -12.61
C SER A 183 14.79 -2.50 -13.51
N THR A 184 15.60 -1.72 -14.24
CA THR A 184 15.14 -0.69 -15.20
C THR A 184 14.44 -1.33 -16.39
N VAL A 185 15.02 -2.38 -16.98
CA VAL A 185 14.41 -3.11 -18.11
C VAL A 185 13.09 -3.77 -17.68
N ALA A 186 13.03 -4.39 -16.50
CA ALA A 186 11.80 -4.98 -15.97
C ALA A 186 10.71 -3.92 -15.71
N ALA A 187 11.07 -2.78 -15.10
CA ALA A 187 10.15 -1.65 -14.87
C ALA A 187 9.67 -1.00 -16.17
N PHE A 188 10.52 -0.97 -17.21
CA PHE A 188 10.19 -0.42 -18.51
C PHE A 188 9.25 -1.35 -19.29
N ILE A 189 9.48 -2.66 -19.27
CA ILE A 189 8.55 -3.66 -19.83
C ILE A 189 7.19 -3.57 -19.13
N GLY A 190 7.15 -3.49 -17.80
CA GLY A 190 5.91 -3.30 -17.05
C GLY A 190 5.17 -2.00 -17.40
N PHE A 191 5.90 -0.91 -17.61
CA PHE A 191 5.36 0.37 -18.07
C PHE A 191 4.82 0.30 -19.51
N LEU A 192 5.50 -0.39 -20.43
CA LEU A 192 5.01 -0.61 -21.78
C LEU A 192 3.73 -1.46 -21.79
N VAL A 193 3.66 -2.53 -20.99
CA VAL A 193 2.44 -3.35 -20.87
C VAL A 193 1.26 -2.51 -20.34
N LEU A 194 1.50 -1.60 -19.38
CA LEU A 194 0.48 -0.64 -18.92
C LEU A 194 0.07 0.35 -20.03
N ALA A 195 1.04 0.89 -20.77
CA ALA A 195 0.81 1.89 -21.81
C ALA A 195 0.14 1.34 -23.08
N PHE A 196 0.37 0.07 -23.43
CA PHE A 196 -0.33 -0.62 -24.50
C PHE A 196 -1.67 -1.23 -24.03
N GLY A 197 -1.87 -1.44 -22.73
CA GLY A 197 -3.11 -1.95 -22.16
C GLY A 197 -4.29 -0.97 -22.19
N LYS A 198 -4.05 0.34 -22.42
CA LYS A 198 -5.08 1.39 -22.38
C LYS A 198 -6.40 1.08 -23.11
N PRO A 199 -6.43 0.51 -24.33
CA PRO A 199 -7.68 0.24 -25.05
C PRO A 199 -8.57 -0.80 -24.37
N PHE A 200 -8.03 -1.58 -23.44
CA PHE A 200 -8.71 -2.68 -22.77
C PHE A 200 -9.18 -2.34 -21.34
N TYR A 201 -8.80 -1.17 -20.81
CA TYR A 201 -9.14 -0.79 -19.44
C TYR A 201 -10.55 -0.20 -19.31
N ARG A 202 -11.38 -0.82 -18.47
CA ARG A 202 -12.58 -0.19 -17.94
C ARG A 202 -12.14 0.87 -16.94
N LEU A 203 -12.50 2.13 -17.20
CA LEU A 203 -12.09 3.27 -16.38
C LEU A 203 -13.32 3.93 -15.76
N ARG A 204 -13.41 3.82 -14.43
CA ARG A 204 -14.55 4.30 -13.64
C ARG A 204 -14.43 5.79 -13.38
N GLN A 205 -15.48 6.57 -13.67
CA GLN A 205 -15.50 8.01 -13.41
C GLN A 205 -15.45 8.30 -11.90
N PRO A 206 -14.43 9.03 -11.38
CA PRO A 206 -14.43 9.51 -10.01
C PRO A 206 -15.47 10.62 -9.82
N THR A 207 -16.33 10.52 -8.81
CA THR A 207 -17.25 11.59 -8.41
C THR A 207 -16.55 12.50 -7.40
N PRO A 208 -16.43 13.83 -7.60
CA PRO A 208 -15.63 14.68 -6.70
C PRO A 208 -16.14 14.75 -5.25
N ALA A 209 -17.41 14.44 -5.02
CA ALA A 209 -18.01 14.34 -3.69
C ALA A 209 -17.47 13.15 -2.85
N ASP A 210 -16.83 12.16 -3.50
CA ASP A 210 -16.34 10.94 -2.85
C ASP A 210 -14.96 11.09 -2.17
N SER A 211 -14.26 12.23 -2.27
CA SER A 211 -12.89 12.39 -1.75
C SER A 211 -12.81 12.36 -0.21
N PRO A 212 -12.19 11.34 0.42
CA PRO A 212 -12.21 11.20 1.89
C PRO A 212 -11.45 12.32 2.60
N ILE A 213 -10.40 12.85 1.98
CA ILE A 213 -9.57 13.93 2.53
C ILE A 213 -10.36 15.24 2.55
N ILE A 214 -11.23 15.48 1.56
CA ILE A 214 -12.08 16.68 1.52
C ILE A 214 -13.17 16.57 2.59
N ARG A 215 -13.81 15.40 2.78
CA ARG A 215 -14.76 15.17 3.90
C ARG A 215 -14.12 15.46 5.27
N ILE A 216 -12.88 15.01 5.51
CA ILE A 216 -12.11 15.32 6.74
C ILE A 216 -11.87 16.82 6.87
N ALA A 217 -11.39 17.48 5.82
CA ALA A 217 -11.09 18.91 5.83
C ALA A 217 -12.34 19.76 6.10
N GLN A 218 -13.47 19.39 5.51
CA GLN A 218 -14.77 20.02 5.71
C GLN A 218 -15.21 19.97 7.18
N VAL A 219 -15.22 18.77 7.79
CA VAL A 219 -15.59 18.59 9.20
C VAL A 219 -14.67 19.37 10.14
N ILE A 220 -13.36 19.33 9.93
CA ILE A 220 -12.41 20.08 10.76
C ILE A 220 -12.61 21.59 10.63
N VAL A 221 -12.79 22.10 9.41
CA VAL A 221 -13.02 23.54 9.15
C VAL A 221 -14.37 24.00 9.73
N ALA A 222 -15.44 23.22 9.55
CA ALA A 222 -16.76 23.52 10.10
C ALA A 222 -16.75 23.50 11.63
N ALA A 223 -16.13 22.50 12.28
CA ALA A 223 -15.98 22.45 13.74
C ALA A 223 -15.20 23.65 14.29
N ILE A 224 -14.13 24.08 13.61
CA ILE A 224 -13.33 25.26 14.01
C ILE A 224 -14.13 26.56 13.80
N LYS A 225 -14.90 26.68 12.71
CA LYS A 225 -15.76 27.83 12.41
C LYS A 225 -16.88 27.97 13.46
N ASN A 226 -17.57 26.86 13.72
CA ASN A 226 -18.72 26.78 14.60
C ASN A 226 -18.34 26.63 16.09
N ARG A 227 -17.04 26.66 16.44
CA ARG A 227 -16.53 26.40 17.80
C ARG A 227 -17.18 27.23 18.92
N ARG A 228 -17.68 28.42 18.59
CA ARG A 228 -18.34 29.37 19.50
C ARG A 228 -19.83 29.08 19.73
N LEU A 229 -20.47 28.23 18.93
CA LEU A 229 -21.86 27.84 19.14
C LEU A 229 -21.97 26.89 20.34
N ALA A 230 -23.08 26.95 21.07
CA ALA A 230 -23.43 25.94 22.06
C ALA A 230 -23.73 24.61 21.36
N LEU A 231 -23.47 23.49 22.01
CA LEU A 231 -23.91 22.18 21.52
C LEU A 231 -25.37 21.97 21.96
N PRO A 232 -26.29 21.49 21.10
CA PRO A 232 -27.62 21.08 21.53
C PRO A 232 -27.57 19.99 22.60
N GLU A 233 -28.55 19.97 23.50
CA GLU A 233 -28.70 18.88 24.48
C GLU A 233 -29.34 17.63 23.88
N ASN A 234 -30.18 17.79 22.83
CA ASN A 234 -30.74 16.67 22.07
C ASN A 234 -29.92 16.40 20.79
N PRO A 235 -29.37 15.18 20.57
CA PRO A 235 -28.69 14.82 19.32
C PRO A 235 -29.51 15.02 18.05
N ASP A 236 -30.85 14.90 18.12
CA ASP A 236 -31.75 15.04 16.96
C ASP A 236 -31.75 16.45 16.33
N GLU A 237 -31.24 17.47 17.03
CA GLU A 237 -31.10 18.84 16.51
C GLU A 237 -29.87 19.03 15.59
N LEU A 238 -29.02 18.01 15.45
CA LEU A 238 -27.86 18.06 14.56
C LEU A 238 -28.25 17.81 13.09
N TYR A 239 -27.39 18.22 12.15
CA TYR A 239 -27.69 18.14 10.72
C TYR A 239 -27.66 16.71 10.17
N HIS A 240 -28.85 16.14 9.97
CA HIS A 240 -29.07 14.88 9.25
C HIS A 240 -29.44 15.12 7.77
N ILE A 241 -29.11 14.14 6.92
CA ILE A 241 -29.46 14.17 5.49
C ILE A 241 -30.95 13.86 5.33
N ASN A 242 -31.65 14.65 4.52
CA ASN A 242 -33.06 14.47 4.25
C ASN A 242 -33.29 13.19 3.43
N GLU A 243 -34.22 12.32 3.84
CA GLU A 243 -34.26 10.92 3.38
C GLU A 243 -34.47 10.74 1.86
N LYS A 244 -34.96 11.78 1.18
CA LYS A 244 -35.32 11.77 -0.25
C LYS A 244 -34.13 11.98 -1.20
N GLU A 245 -32.93 12.29 -0.70
CA GLU A 245 -31.71 12.48 -1.51
C GLU A 245 -30.76 11.27 -1.46
N LYS A 246 -31.19 10.14 -0.87
CA LYS A 246 -30.33 8.97 -0.60
C LYS A 246 -29.78 8.29 -1.87
N GLY A 247 -28.49 8.48 -2.13
CA GLY A 247 -27.67 7.55 -2.91
C GLY A 247 -27.34 6.28 -2.11
N PHE A 248 -27.13 5.17 -2.82
CA PHE A 248 -27.00 3.79 -2.28
C PHE A 248 -25.69 3.50 -1.51
N ARG A 249 -25.09 4.49 -0.83
CA ARG A 249 -23.71 4.42 -0.29
C ARG A 249 -23.51 4.83 1.16
N GLU A 250 -24.40 5.62 1.76
CA GLU A 250 -24.16 6.16 3.10
C GLU A 250 -24.80 5.31 4.19
N GLU A 251 -23.94 4.58 4.89
CA GLU A 251 -24.27 3.82 6.11
C GLU A 251 -24.48 4.81 7.26
N ILE A 252 -25.63 4.72 7.95
CA ILE A 252 -25.92 5.61 9.08
C ILE A 252 -25.05 5.17 10.26
N ILE A 253 -24.30 6.12 10.84
CA ILE A 253 -23.44 5.89 12.00
C ILE A 253 -24.03 6.65 13.19
N SER A 254 -24.37 5.92 14.24
CA SER A 254 -25.00 6.46 15.46
C SER A 254 -24.02 7.39 16.22
N HIS A 255 -24.55 8.49 16.77
CA HIS A 255 -23.76 9.51 17.46
C HIS A 255 -23.01 8.94 18.69
N THR A 256 -21.78 9.42 18.88
CA THR A 256 -20.87 8.99 19.96
C THR A 256 -20.35 10.20 20.74
N ASN A 257 -20.54 10.24 22.06
CA ASN A 257 -20.07 11.31 22.96
C ASN A 257 -18.53 11.51 23.04
N GLN A 258 -17.72 10.74 22.32
CA GLN A 258 -16.27 10.97 22.21
C GLN A 258 -15.96 12.06 21.17
N PHE A 259 -15.02 12.94 21.49
CA PHE A 259 -14.64 14.10 20.66
C PHE A 259 -15.82 15.03 20.30
N SER A 260 -16.70 15.35 21.26
CA SER A 260 -17.87 16.23 21.08
C SER A 260 -17.59 17.66 20.59
N TRP A 261 -16.32 18.08 20.52
CA TRP A 261 -15.93 19.31 19.84
C TRP A 261 -16.10 19.24 18.31
N LEU A 262 -16.05 18.03 17.72
CA LEU A 262 -16.30 17.79 16.29
C LEU A 262 -17.79 17.92 15.93
N ASP A 263 -18.70 17.63 16.86
CA ASP A 263 -20.16 17.74 16.65
C ASP A 263 -20.60 19.17 16.31
N LYS A 264 -19.78 20.17 16.64
CA LYS A 264 -20.00 21.56 16.24
C LYS A 264 -20.01 21.74 14.71
N ALA A 265 -19.41 20.84 13.94
CA ALA A 265 -19.51 20.82 12.49
C ALA A 265 -20.94 20.53 11.98
N ALA A 266 -21.76 19.81 12.75
CA ALA A 266 -23.13 19.44 12.41
C ALA A 266 -24.19 20.41 12.97
N ILE A 267 -23.79 21.52 13.59
CA ILE A 267 -24.71 22.61 13.98
C ILE A 267 -25.02 23.46 12.74
N VAL A 268 -26.30 23.69 12.45
CA VAL A 268 -26.75 24.63 11.41
C VAL A 268 -26.70 26.08 11.95
N PRO A 269 -25.89 27.00 11.38
CA PRO A 269 -25.90 28.40 11.80
C PRO A 269 -27.16 29.11 11.30
N LYS A 270 -27.88 29.78 12.20
CA LYS A 270 -29.24 30.32 11.99
C LYS A 270 -29.39 31.24 10.76
N ASP A 271 -28.32 31.93 10.36
CA ASP A 271 -28.32 32.94 9.29
C ASP A 271 -27.61 32.48 8.00
N SER A 272 -27.36 31.18 7.81
CA SER A 272 -26.62 30.69 6.64
C SER A 272 -27.23 29.46 5.97
N LYS A 273 -27.26 29.45 4.63
CA LYS A 273 -27.62 28.24 3.87
C LYS A 273 -26.62 27.11 4.18
N PRO A 274 -27.08 25.84 4.28
CA PRO A 274 -26.17 24.71 4.43
C PRO A 274 -25.29 24.60 3.18
N THR A 275 -23.98 24.57 3.40
CA THR A 275 -22.97 24.29 2.36
C THR A 275 -21.98 23.30 2.96
N PRO A 276 -21.29 22.46 2.15
CA PRO A 276 -20.34 21.47 2.66
C PRO A 276 -19.16 22.02 3.48
N TRP A 277 -18.97 23.35 3.52
CA TRP A 277 -17.94 24.05 4.31
C TRP A 277 -18.52 24.98 5.39
N SER A 278 -19.84 24.96 5.62
CA SER A 278 -20.52 25.62 6.75
C SER A 278 -21.22 24.65 7.69
N VAL A 279 -21.71 23.52 7.16
CA VAL A 279 -22.37 22.45 7.91
C VAL A 279 -21.93 21.11 7.31
N CYS A 280 -21.59 20.14 8.16
CA CYS A 280 -21.34 18.75 7.81
C CYS A 280 -22.43 17.87 8.43
N THR A 281 -22.63 16.66 7.91
CA THR A 281 -23.66 15.75 8.42
C THR A 281 -23.19 15.01 9.68
N VAL A 282 -24.10 14.58 10.55
CA VAL A 282 -23.73 13.75 11.72
C VAL A 282 -22.94 12.50 11.30
N THR A 283 -23.30 11.89 10.17
CA THR A 283 -22.55 10.78 9.57
C THR A 283 -21.10 11.17 9.26
N GLN A 284 -20.87 12.26 8.51
CA GLN A 284 -19.52 12.77 8.21
C GLN A 284 -18.72 13.10 9.47
N VAL A 285 -19.37 13.61 10.52
CA VAL A 285 -18.70 13.88 11.80
C VAL A 285 -18.27 12.59 12.50
N GLU A 286 -19.14 11.58 12.59
CA GLU A 286 -18.78 10.28 13.17
C GLU A 286 -17.72 9.53 12.35
N GLU A 287 -17.73 9.65 11.01
CA GLU A 287 -16.65 9.15 10.15
C GLU A 287 -15.28 9.69 10.60
N VAL A 288 -15.18 11.00 10.83
CA VAL A 288 -13.95 11.67 11.26
C VAL A 288 -13.61 11.34 12.72
N LYS A 289 -14.60 11.20 13.61
CA LYS A 289 -14.39 10.72 14.98
C LYS A 289 -13.80 9.31 14.99
N ILE A 290 -14.30 8.39 14.16
CA ILE A 290 -13.78 7.02 14.03
C ILE A 290 -12.32 7.05 13.58
N LEU A 291 -11.99 7.76 12.49
CA LEU A 291 -10.60 7.90 12.06
C LEU A 291 -9.71 8.53 13.16
N THR A 292 -10.24 9.49 13.93
CA THR A 292 -9.51 10.09 15.06
C THR A 292 -9.26 9.09 16.20
N ARG A 293 -10.22 8.19 16.50
CA ARG A 293 -10.03 7.06 17.45
C ARG A 293 -8.92 6.10 17.00
N MET A 294 -8.70 5.94 15.68
CA MET A 294 -7.67 5.05 15.12
C MET A 294 -6.25 5.62 15.18
N LEU A 295 -6.07 6.95 15.17
CA LEU A 295 -4.73 7.56 15.05
C LEU A 295 -3.73 7.15 16.15
N PRO A 296 -4.11 6.97 17.44
CA PRO A 296 -3.18 6.48 18.46
C PRO A 296 -2.77 5.01 18.27
N ILE A 297 -3.71 4.16 17.81
CA ILE A 297 -3.45 2.76 17.45
C ILE A 297 -2.43 2.72 16.29
N LEU A 298 -2.62 3.55 15.26
CA LEU A 298 -1.66 3.72 14.18
C LEU A 298 -0.31 4.23 14.70
N GLY A 299 -0.32 5.24 15.58
CA GLY A 299 0.88 5.86 16.15
C GLY A 299 1.82 4.86 16.83
N SER A 300 1.27 3.86 17.54
CA SER A 300 2.09 2.82 18.17
C SER A 300 2.91 1.96 17.17
N THR A 301 2.46 1.86 15.93
CA THR A 301 3.13 1.03 14.91
C THR A 301 4.34 1.73 14.29
N ILE A 302 4.48 3.06 14.49
CA ILE A 302 5.62 3.85 14.02
C ILE A 302 6.95 3.36 14.65
N ILE A 303 6.93 2.94 15.91
CA ILE A 303 8.12 2.39 16.60
C ILE A 303 8.51 1.01 16.05
N MET A 304 7.54 0.19 15.67
CA MET A 304 7.82 -1.08 15.00
C MET A 304 8.37 -0.87 13.58
N ASN A 305 7.82 0.08 12.83
CA ASN A 305 8.36 0.48 11.53
C ASN A 305 9.77 1.11 11.64
N THR A 306 10.07 1.76 12.76
CA THR A 306 11.43 2.22 13.12
C THR A 306 12.39 1.05 13.33
N CYS A 307 11.91 -0.08 13.86
CA CYS A 307 12.71 -1.30 14.01
C CYS A 307 12.92 -2.01 12.65
N MET A 308 11.90 -2.07 11.81
CA MET A 308 11.99 -2.58 10.42
C MET A 308 13.05 -1.82 9.60
N ALA A 309 13.15 -0.51 9.77
CA ALA A 309 14.20 0.29 9.12
C ALA A 309 15.62 -0.20 9.48
N GLN A 310 15.88 -0.63 10.72
CA GLN A 310 17.21 -1.16 11.12
C GLN A 310 17.49 -2.56 10.57
N LEU A 311 16.43 -3.35 10.33
CA LEU A 311 16.52 -4.63 9.62
C LEU A 311 16.81 -4.45 8.12
N GLN A 312 16.62 -3.25 7.56
CA GLN A 312 17.03 -2.93 6.19
C GLN A 312 18.37 -2.21 6.10
N THR A 313 18.84 -1.54 7.17
CA THR A 313 20.12 -0.81 7.21
C THR A 313 21.19 -1.53 8.03
N PHE A 314 21.27 -1.28 9.34
CA PHE A 314 22.36 -1.76 10.19
C PHE A 314 22.48 -3.29 10.24
N SER A 315 21.38 -4.02 10.07
CA SER A 315 21.43 -5.50 10.05
C SER A 315 22.04 -6.05 8.75
N VAL A 316 21.96 -5.29 7.65
CA VAL A 316 22.63 -5.61 6.37
C VAL A 316 24.12 -5.22 6.43
N GLU A 317 24.46 -4.11 7.08
CA GLU A 317 25.84 -3.74 7.40
C GLU A 317 26.50 -4.79 8.32
N GLN A 318 25.80 -5.19 9.38
CA GLN A 318 26.16 -6.26 10.30
C GLN A 318 26.41 -7.58 9.58
N GLY A 319 25.48 -7.99 8.71
CA GLY A 319 25.65 -9.19 7.86
C GLY A 319 26.81 -9.08 6.87
N SER A 320 27.20 -7.87 6.45
CA SER A 320 28.35 -7.66 5.57
C SER A 320 29.69 -7.92 6.28
N ALA A 321 29.73 -7.77 7.60
CA ALA A 321 30.88 -8.04 8.47
C ALA A 321 30.84 -9.45 9.13
N MET A 322 30.07 -10.39 8.56
CA MET A 322 29.87 -11.75 9.07
C MET A 322 30.34 -12.81 8.07
N ASN A 323 30.51 -14.07 8.48
CA ASN A 323 30.80 -15.15 7.52
C ASN A 323 29.57 -15.43 6.65
N ARG A 324 29.70 -15.11 5.36
CA ARG A 324 28.63 -15.20 4.35
C ARG A 324 28.61 -16.50 3.54
N GLN A 325 29.43 -17.49 3.90
CA GLN A 325 29.46 -18.80 3.23
C GLN A 325 28.31 -19.71 3.68
N LEU A 326 27.68 -20.37 2.71
CA LEU A 326 26.73 -21.47 2.85
C LEU A 326 27.26 -22.64 2.00
N GLY A 327 28.12 -23.46 2.60
CA GLY A 327 28.98 -24.37 1.84
C GLY A 327 29.82 -23.60 0.82
N ASN A 328 29.73 -24.00 -0.45
CA ASN A 328 30.47 -23.37 -1.54
C ASN A 328 29.81 -22.06 -2.05
N PHE A 329 28.59 -21.72 -1.61
CA PHE A 329 27.88 -20.52 -2.07
C PHE A 329 28.09 -19.33 -1.13
N LYS A 330 28.23 -18.13 -1.68
CA LYS A 330 28.42 -16.88 -0.93
C LYS A 330 27.16 -16.03 -0.96
N VAL A 331 26.45 -15.97 0.16
CA VAL A 331 25.15 -15.30 0.31
C VAL A 331 25.34 -13.78 0.45
N PRO A 332 24.65 -12.93 -0.33
CA PRO A 332 24.68 -11.48 -0.09
C PRO A 332 24.06 -11.11 1.26
N ALA A 333 24.68 -10.18 2.00
CA ALA A 333 24.11 -9.68 3.26
C ALA A 333 22.76 -8.97 3.05
N ALA A 334 22.59 -8.30 1.91
CA ALA A 334 21.33 -7.66 1.53
C ALA A 334 20.23 -8.66 1.13
N SER A 335 20.51 -9.97 1.06
CA SER A 335 19.52 -11.02 0.78
C SER A 335 18.87 -11.61 2.04
N ILE A 336 19.36 -11.30 3.25
CA ILE A 336 18.77 -11.80 4.50
C ILE A 336 17.25 -11.48 4.64
N PRO A 337 16.71 -10.35 4.13
CA PRO A 337 15.27 -10.11 4.06
C PRO A 337 14.42 -11.17 3.32
N ILE A 338 15.02 -12.17 2.65
CA ILE A 338 14.29 -13.36 2.20
C ILE A 338 13.69 -14.16 3.37
N ILE A 339 14.32 -14.14 4.54
CA ILE A 339 13.90 -14.90 5.72
C ILE A 339 12.50 -14.49 6.21
N PRO A 340 12.20 -13.22 6.53
CA PRO A 340 10.85 -12.83 6.93
C PRO A 340 9.82 -13.06 5.82
N LEU A 341 10.18 -12.92 4.54
CA LEU A 341 9.29 -13.23 3.41
C LEU A 341 8.91 -14.71 3.36
N LEU A 342 9.88 -15.62 3.55
CA LEU A 342 9.62 -17.07 3.62
C LEU A 342 8.80 -17.43 4.87
N PHE A 343 9.14 -16.84 6.03
CA PHE A 343 8.37 -17.03 7.27
C PHE A 343 6.91 -16.58 7.09
N MET A 344 6.64 -15.39 6.53
CA MET A 344 5.28 -14.94 6.21
C MET A 344 4.58 -15.88 5.23
N SER A 345 5.26 -16.31 4.16
CA SER A 345 4.69 -17.16 3.11
C SER A 345 4.24 -18.53 3.63
N VAL A 346 4.91 -19.07 4.66
CA VAL A 346 4.53 -20.33 5.33
C VAL A 346 3.53 -20.06 6.46
N LEU A 347 3.73 -19.00 7.26
CA LEU A 347 2.93 -18.76 8.46
C LEU A 347 1.54 -18.20 8.17
N ILE A 348 1.30 -17.49 7.06
CA ILE A 348 -0.04 -17.01 6.71
C ILE A 348 -1.00 -18.21 6.46
N PRO A 349 -0.66 -19.21 5.62
CA PRO A 349 -1.44 -20.44 5.51
C PRO A 349 -1.61 -21.20 6.84
N VAL A 350 -0.54 -21.33 7.65
CA VAL A 350 -0.62 -21.99 8.97
C VAL A 350 -1.52 -21.21 9.94
N TYR A 351 -1.55 -19.88 9.85
CA TYR A 351 -2.42 -19.04 10.64
C TYR A 351 -3.89 -19.30 10.30
N GLU A 352 -4.27 -19.21 9.03
CA GLU A 352 -5.66 -19.40 8.60
C GLU A 352 -6.16 -20.84 8.77
N PHE A 353 -5.34 -21.85 8.43
CA PHE A 353 -5.78 -23.24 8.43
C PHE A 353 -5.55 -24.00 9.75
N VAL A 354 -4.66 -23.52 10.64
CA VAL A 354 -4.37 -24.20 11.92
C VAL A 354 -4.69 -23.29 13.11
N PHE A 355 -4.16 -22.06 13.15
CA PHE A 355 -4.35 -21.18 14.31
C PHE A 355 -5.80 -20.68 14.43
N VAL A 356 -6.41 -20.15 13.37
CA VAL A 356 -7.78 -19.60 13.41
C VAL A 356 -8.82 -20.63 13.88
N PRO A 357 -8.92 -21.86 13.33
CA PRO A 357 -9.89 -22.84 13.80
C PRO A 357 -9.61 -23.32 15.24
N PHE A 358 -8.34 -23.47 15.64
CA PHE A 358 -7.98 -23.81 17.01
C PHE A 358 -8.36 -22.69 18.00
N ALA A 359 -7.97 -21.45 17.69
CA ALA A 359 -8.28 -20.27 18.51
C ALA A 359 -9.79 -20.05 18.62
N ARG A 360 -10.54 -20.17 17.51
CA ARG A 360 -12.01 -20.05 17.50
C ARG A 360 -12.70 -21.07 18.39
N LYS A 361 -12.18 -22.30 18.50
CA LYS A 361 -12.69 -23.32 19.43
C LYS A 361 -12.55 -22.91 20.90
N ILE A 362 -11.54 -22.11 21.24
CA ILE A 362 -11.26 -21.65 22.60
C ILE A 362 -11.96 -20.31 22.91
N THR A 363 -11.87 -19.33 22.01
CA THR A 363 -12.34 -17.95 22.24
C THR A 363 -13.79 -17.71 21.81
N GLN A 364 -14.38 -18.64 21.04
CA GLN A 364 -15.68 -18.49 20.36
C GLN A 364 -15.76 -17.28 19.38
N HIS A 365 -14.64 -16.60 19.13
CA HIS A 365 -14.60 -15.40 18.28
C HIS A 365 -14.41 -15.79 16.80
N PRO A 366 -15.16 -15.19 15.84
CA PRO A 366 -15.11 -15.61 14.43
C PRO A 366 -13.71 -15.49 13.80
N SER A 367 -12.96 -14.42 14.11
CA SER A 367 -11.57 -14.22 13.64
C SER A 367 -10.50 -14.96 14.50
N GLY A 368 -10.91 -15.85 15.41
CA GLY A 368 -10.04 -16.58 16.34
C GLY A 368 -9.53 -15.75 17.52
N ILE A 369 -9.02 -14.53 17.28
CA ILE A 369 -8.62 -13.53 18.30
C ILE A 369 -9.02 -12.12 17.83
N ARG A 370 -9.04 -11.13 18.75
CA ARG A 370 -9.39 -9.74 18.41
C ARG A 370 -8.26 -9.06 17.62
N GLN A 371 -8.60 -8.11 16.77
CA GLN A 371 -7.66 -7.45 15.86
C GLN A 371 -6.60 -6.64 16.63
N LEU A 372 -7.00 -5.91 17.69
CA LEU A 372 -6.05 -5.24 18.59
C LEU A 372 -5.19 -6.23 19.41
N GLN A 373 -5.64 -7.47 19.64
CA GLN A 373 -4.77 -8.49 20.25
C GLN A 373 -3.67 -8.94 19.28
N ARG A 374 -3.98 -9.12 17.99
CA ARG A 374 -2.98 -9.41 16.94
C ARG A 374 -1.92 -8.30 16.86
N VAL A 375 -2.34 -7.04 16.82
CA VAL A 375 -1.42 -5.88 16.79
C VAL A 375 -0.55 -5.83 18.05
N GLY A 376 -1.13 -6.06 19.24
CA GLY A 376 -0.38 -6.14 20.49
C GLY A 376 0.69 -7.24 20.50
N VAL A 377 0.38 -8.46 20.02
CA VAL A 377 1.34 -9.56 19.89
C VAL A 377 2.52 -9.17 19.00
N GLY A 378 2.25 -8.56 17.84
CA GLY A 378 3.31 -8.11 16.94
C GLY A 378 4.22 -7.03 17.55
N LEU A 379 3.66 -6.06 18.29
CA LEU A 379 4.47 -5.05 18.99
C LEU A 379 5.40 -5.67 20.06
N VAL A 380 4.94 -6.69 20.79
CA VAL A 380 5.78 -7.44 21.75
C VAL A 380 6.89 -8.22 21.03
N LEU A 381 6.56 -8.91 19.94
CA LEU A 381 7.55 -9.65 19.14
C LEU A 381 8.59 -8.72 18.49
N SER A 382 8.21 -7.50 18.09
CA SER A 382 9.15 -6.46 17.63
C SER A 382 10.16 -6.09 18.72
N ALA A 383 9.71 -5.92 19.97
CA ALA A 383 10.60 -5.63 21.10
C ALA A 383 11.57 -6.80 21.37
N ILE A 384 11.08 -8.03 21.31
CA ILE A 384 11.89 -9.25 21.46
C ILE A 384 12.92 -9.38 20.32
N SER A 385 12.54 -9.09 19.07
CA SER A 385 13.45 -9.09 17.92
C SER A 385 14.62 -8.10 18.12
N MET A 386 14.36 -6.89 18.60
CA MET A 386 15.41 -5.90 18.88
C MET A 386 16.30 -6.30 20.06
N ALA A 387 15.75 -6.93 21.11
CA ALA A 387 16.55 -7.48 22.21
C ALA A 387 17.48 -8.61 21.71
N VAL A 388 16.95 -9.52 20.89
CA VAL A 388 17.72 -10.59 20.23
C VAL A 388 18.82 -10.03 19.32
N ALA A 389 18.53 -8.97 18.55
CA ALA A 389 19.54 -8.26 17.74
C ALA A 389 20.65 -7.64 18.61
N GLY A 390 20.30 -7.06 19.76
CA GLY A 390 21.26 -6.57 20.76
C GLY A 390 22.20 -7.67 21.28
N VAL A 391 21.66 -8.86 21.58
CA VAL A 391 22.43 -10.04 22.01
C VAL A 391 23.34 -10.57 20.89
N ILE A 392 22.83 -10.67 19.65
CA ILE A 392 23.61 -11.12 18.49
C ILE A 392 24.76 -10.15 18.21
N GLU A 393 24.54 -8.83 18.30
CA GLU A 393 25.61 -7.85 18.08
C GLU A 393 26.69 -7.89 19.16
N VAL A 394 26.32 -8.07 20.45
CA VAL A 394 27.31 -8.32 21.51
C VAL A 394 28.14 -9.56 21.18
N LYS A 395 27.51 -10.65 20.73
CA LYS A 395 28.22 -11.88 20.34
C LYS A 395 29.15 -11.67 19.14
N ARG A 396 28.66 -11.03 18.06
CA ARG A 396 29.42 -10.75 16.83
C ARG A 396 30.64 -9.88 17.14
N ARG A 397 30.45 -8.77 17.86
CA ARG A 397 31.51 -7.82 18.22
C ARG A 397 32.54 -8.42 19.16
N ASN A 398 32.11 -9.17 20.18
CA ASN A 398 33.02 -9.87 21.09
C ASN A 398 33.85 -10.97 20.38
N GLN A 399 33.33 -11.56 19.30
CA GLN A 399 34.07 -12.50 18.47
C GLN A 399 35.07 -11.77 17.56
N ALA A 400 34.67 -10.67 16.92
CA ALA A 400 35.57 -9.83 16.11
C ALA A 400 36.75 -9.24 16.90
N HIS A 401 36.54 -8.84 18.16
CA HIS A 401 37.62 -8.39 19.05
C HIS A 401 38.56 -9.51 19.53
N LYS A 402 38.16 -10.79 19.42
CA LYS A 402 39.00 -11.94 19.78
C LYS A 402 39.77 -12.49 18.59
N ASP A 403 39.11 -12.62 17.44
CA ASP A 403 39.68 -13.17 16.22
C ASP A 403 38.91 -12.66 15.00
N ILE A 404 39.50 -11.69 14.30
CA ILE A 404 38.96 -11.12 13.05
C ILE A 404 38.89 -12.17 11.92
N THR A 405 39.75 -13.21 11.96
CA THR A 405 39.80 -14.25 10.91
C THR A 405 38.64 -15.25 10.99
N LYS A 406 37.91 -15.29 12.12
CA LYS A 406 36.77 -16.20 12.35
C LYS A 406 35.48 -15.43 12.62
N PRO A 407 34.92 -14.68 11.65
CA PRO A 407 33.70 -13.92 11.84
C PRO A 407 32.48 -14.83 12.09
N LEU A 408 31.51 -14.34 12.88
CA LEU A 408 30.27 -15.05 13.21
C LEU A 408 29.44 -15.33 11.95
N SER A 409 28.79 -16.49 11.84
CA SER A 409 28.00 -16.88 10.66
C SER A 409 26.76 -16.02 10.45
N LEU A 410 26.51 -15.62 9.20
CA LEU A 410 25.38 -14.78 8.76
C LEU A 410 24.02 -15.24 9.32
N PHE A 411 23.83 -16.55 9.42
CA PHE A 411 22.59 -17.19 9.88
C PHE A 411 22.26 -16.95 11.37
N TRP A 412 23.15 -16.34 12.15
CA TRP A 412 22.75 -15.82 13.47
C TRP A 412 21.73 -14.68 13.37
N LEU A 413 21.70 -13.94 12.26
CA LEU A 413 20.68 -12.92 12.01
C LEU A 413 19.30 -13.53 11.73
N SER A 414 19.22 -14.81 11.34
CA SER A 414 17.94 -15.50 11.10
C SER A 414 16.99 -15.45 12.31
N PHE A 415 17.50 -15.37 13.54
CA PHE A 415 16.67 -15.25 14.74
C PHE A 415 15.94 -13.90 14.83
N GLN A 416 16.66 -12.77 14.75
CA GLN A 416 16.03 -11.43 14.82
C GLN A 416 15.05 -11.21 13.65
N TYR A 417 15.44 -11.62 12.43
CA TYR A 417 14.60 -11.49 11.24
C TYR A 417 13.38 -12.43 11.25
N GLY A 418 13.52 -13.67 11.73
CA GLY A 418 12.41 -14.61 11.85
C GLY A 418 11.37 -14.15 12.87
N ILE A 419 11.81 -13.70 14.06
CA ILE A 419 10.93 -13.13 15.08
C ILE A 419 10.22 -11.87 14.55
N PHE A 420 10.92 -11.02 13.79
CA PHE A 420 10.29 -9.84 13.18
C PHE A 420 9.32 -10.21 12.04
N GLY A 421 9.59 -11.25 11.25
CA GLY A 421 8.66 -11.74 10.23
C GLY A 421 7.34 -12.24 10.82
N ILE A 422 7.40 -12.93 11.98
CA ILE A 422 6.22 -13.31 12.77
C ILE A 422 5.52 -12.06 13.30
N ALA A 423 6.28 -11.12 13.89
CA ALA A 423 5.75 -9.87 14.42
C ALA A 423 4.94 -9.08 13.37
N ASP A 424 5.53 -8.87 12.21
CA ASP A 424 4.97 -8.06 11.13
C ASP A 424 3.77 -8.75 10.46
N MET A 425 3.76 -10.08 10.36
CA MET A 425 2.55 -10.83 9.98
C MET A 425 1.38 -10.51 10.92
N PHE A 426 1.60 -10.57 12.24
CA PHE A 426 0.56 -10.29 13.24
C PHE A 426 0.09 -8.83 13.23
N THR A 427 1.00 -7.85 13.12
CA THR A 427 0.60 -6.43 13.03
C THR A 427 -0.05 -6.09 11.70
N LEU A 428 0.50 -6.51 10.57
CA LEU A 428 -0.01 -6.13 9.25
C LEU A 428 -1.42 -6.69 9.02
N VAL A 429 -1.64 -7.98 9.27
CA VAL A 429 -2.97 -8.62 9.15
C VAL A 429 -3.92 -8.06 10.22
N GLY A 430 -3.44 -7.81 11.44
CA GLY A 430 -4.22 -7.19 12.51
C GLY A 430 -4.72 -5.78 12.16
N LEU A 431 -3.84 -4.93 11.62
CA LEU A 431 -4.17 -3.57 11.18
C LEU A 431 -5.09 -3.57 9.97
N LEU A 432 -4.85 -4.42 8.95
CA LEU A 432 -5.70 -4.50 7.77
C LEU A 432 -7.14 -4.93 8.12
N GLU A 433 -7.31 -5.95 8.98
CA GLU A 433 -8.66 -6.37 9.41
C GLU A 433 -9.33 -5.29 10.28
N PHE A 434 -8.59 -4.67 11.20
CA PHE A 434 -9.06 -3.57 12.04
C PHE A 434 -9.54 -2.38 11.19
N PHE A 435 -8.69 -1.86 10.31
CA PHE A 435 -9.00 -0.73 9.44
C PHE A 435 -10.14 -1.06 8.47
N TYR A 436 -10.21 -2.27 7.91
CA TYR A 436 -11.30 -2.61 6.97
C TYR A 436 -12.68 -2.66 7.66
N LYS A 437 -12.75 -3.19 8.88
CA LYS A 437 -14.00 -3.32 9.65
C LYS A 437 -14.45 -2.00 10.25
N GLU A 438 -13.53 -1.29 10.92
CA GLU A 438 -13.86 -0.08 11.67
C GLU A 438 -13.97 1.16 10.77
N ALA A 439 -13.25 1.23 9.63
CA ALA A 439 -13.29 2.43 8.79
C ALA A 439 -14.63 2.57 8.04
N PRO A 440 -15.17 3.79 7.93
CA PRO A 440 -16.36 4.07 7.14
C PRO A 440 -16.24 3.59 5.69
N VAL A 441 -17.37 3.18 5.10
CA VAL A 441 -17.43 2.61 3.74
C VAL A 441 -16.75 3.53 2.71
N CYS A 442 -17.03 4.83 2.78
CA CYS A 442 -16.45 5.85 1.89
C CYS A 442 -14.95 6.09 2.10
N MET A 443 -14.35 5.58 3.18
CA MET A 443 -12.98 5.94 3.63
C MET A 443 -12.03 4.74 3.76
N ARG A 444 -12.46 3.52 3.42
CA ARG A 444 -11.63 2.30 3.50
C ARG A 444 -10.31 2.41 2.73
N SER A 445 -10.31 3.05 1.56
CA SER A 445 -9.10 3.32 0.76
C SER A 445 -8.08 4.19 1.51
N LEU A 446 -8.52 5.30 2.10
CA LEU A 446 -7.70 6.15 2.96
C LEU A 446 -7.15 5.37 4.16
N SER A 447 -7.96 4.51 4.77
CA SER A 447 -7.54 3.67 5.89
C SER A 447 -6.42 2.69 5.51
N THR A 448 -6.44 2.11 4.31
CA THR A 448 -5.28 1.32 3.81
C THR A 448 -4.02 2.15 3.56
N SER A 449 -4.15 3.46 3.27
CA SER A 449 -3.00 4.36 3.11
C SER A 449 -2.32 4.69 4.45
N PHE A 450 -3.01 4.53 5.58
CA PHE A 450 -2.45 4.79 6.90
C PHE A 450 -1.29 3.84 7.26
N THR A 451 -1.30 2.58 6.83
CA THR A 451 -0.18 1.65 7.09
C THR A 451 1.11 2.13 6.43
N TRP A 452 1.03 2.59 5.16
CA TRP A 452 2.15 3.20 4.44
C TRP A 452 2.60 4.53 5.06
N LEU A 453 1.68 5.33 5.61
CA LEU A 453 2.02 6.54 6.36
C LEU A 453 2.80 6.21 7.65
N SER A 454 2.37 5.22 8.43
CA SER A 454 3.11 4.75 9.62
C SER A 454 4.49 4.19 9.25
N LEU A 455 4.60 3.45 8.15
CA LEU A 455 5.88 2.96 7.63
C LEU A 455 6.84 4.13 7.33
N SER A 456 6.37 5.12 6.58
CA SER A 456 7.12 6.33 6.24
C SER A 456 7.57 7.11 7.49
N LEU A 457 6.67 7.33 8.45
CA LEU A 457 6.99 7.98 9.72
C LEU A 457 8.02 7.20 10.55
N GLY A 458 7.98 5.87 10.54
CA GLY A 458 8.98 5.03 11.21
C GLY A 458 10.38 5.13 10.61
N TYR A 459 10.47 5.27 9.28
CA TYR A 459 11.75 5.43 8.59
C TYR A 459 12.35 6.83 8.77
N PHE A 460 11.51 7.87 8.83
CA PHE A 460 11.94 9.21 9.25
C PHE A 460 12.36 9.23 10.73
N LEU A 461 11.60 8.59 11.63
CA LEU A 461 11.93 8.51 13.06
C LEU A 461 13.23 7.75 13.30
N SER A 462 13.49 6.65 12.58
CA SER A 462 14.79 5.96 12.53
C SER A 462 15.94 6.94 12.27
N THR A 463 15.81 7.74 11.21
CA THR A 463 16.83 8.75 10.83
C THR A 463 17.01 9.80 11.92
N VAL A 464 15.92 10.25 12.56
CA VAL A 464 15.97 11.22 13.68
C VAL A 464 16.66 10.62 14.91
N LEU A 465 16.31 9.39 15.30
CA LEU A 465 16.88 8.71 16.47
C LEU A 465 18.38 8.45 16.33
N VAL A 466 18.84 7.98 15.17
CA VAL A 466 20.29 7.81 14.88
C VAL A 466 21.04 9.13 15.02
N ASN A 467 20.48 10.23 14.48
CA ASN A 467 21.10 11.56 14.58
C ASN A 467 21.11 12.12 16.02
N ILE A 468 20.02 11.93 16.78
CA ILE A 468 19.93 12.32 18.19
C ILE A 468 20.95 11.53 19.02
N ILE A 469 20.95 10.20 18.91
CA ILE A 469 21.83 9.32 19.68
C ILE A 469 23.30 9.62 19.39
N ASN A 470 23.69 9.78 18.12
CA ASN A 470 25.05 10.20 17.78
C ASN A 470 25.40 11.59 18.33
N SER A 471 24.46 12.54 18.34
CA SER A 471 24.69 13.89 18.86
C SER A 471 24.81 13.94 20.39
N VAL A 472 24.03 13.12 21.10
CA VAL A 472 24.01 13.03 22.57
C VAL A 472 25.22 12.24 23.07
N THR A 473 25.46 11.06 22.51
CA THR A 473 26.57 10.18 22.94
C THR A 473 27.93 10.82 22.69
N LYS A 474 28.10 11.54 21.56
CA LYS A 474 29.29 12.37 21.29
C LYS A 474 29.56 13.47 22.34
N ARG A 475 28.55 13.95 23.06
CA ARG A 475 28.72 14.92 24.16
C ARG A 475 29.06 14.27 25.50
N ILE A 476 28.57 13.06 25.75
CA ILE A 476 28.66 12.36 27.04
C ILE A 476 29.91 11.47 27.12
N THR A 477 30.26 10.77 26.05
CA THR A 477 31.35 9.79 26.06
C THR A 477 32.73 10.48 26.06
N PRO A 478 33.68 10.12 26.95
CA PRO A 478 35.00 10.76 27.03
C PRO A 478 35.80 10.81 25.72
N SER A 479 35.60 9.83 24.83
CA SER A 479 36.22 9.77 23.49
C SER A 479 35.72 10.84 22.51
N LYS A 480 34.61 11.53 22.81
CA LYS A 480 33.92 12.48 21.91
C LYS A 480 33.49 11.86 20.56
N LEU A 481 33.23 10.55 20.57
CA LEU A 481 32.67 9.77 19.46
C LEU A 481 31.22 9.37 19.77
N GLY A 482 30.37 9.28 18.74
CA GLY A 482 29.01 8.77 18.89
C GLY A 482 28.95 7.24 18.86
N TRP A 483 27.83 6.64 19.31
CA TRP A 483 27.63 5.18 19.25
C TRP A 483 27.70 4.60 17.82
N LEU A 484 27.34 5.38 16.80
CA LEU A 484 27.22 4.95 15.39
C LEU A 484 28.03 5.92 14.51
N HIS A 485 29.34 6.03 14.77
CA HIS A 485 30.20 7.09 14.20
C HIS A 485 31.33 6.57 13.29
N GLY A 486 31.83 5.37 13.52
CA GLY A 486 32.95 4.77 12.79
C GLY A 486 32.56 4.19 11.44
N LEU A 487 33.54 4.17 10.52
CA LEU A 487 33.51 3.42 9.25
C LEU A 487 33.64 1.90 9.46
N ASP A 488 34.09 1.49 10.64
CA ASP A 488 34.20 0.10 11.07
C ASP A 488 33.13 -0.20 12.13
N LEU A 489 32.23 -1.13 11.81
CA LEU A 489 31.14 -1.53 12.68
C LEU A 489 31.62 -2.14 14.02
N ASN A 490 32.82 -2.71 14.08
CA ASN A 490 33.37 -3.27 15.32
C ASN A 490 33.69 -2.19 16.37
N GLN A 491 34.03 -0.99 15.92
CA GLN A 491 34.28 0.17 16.78
C GLN A 491 32.96 0.83 17.23
N ASN A 492 31.89 0.69 16.44
CA ASN A 492 30.56 1.16 16.79
C ASN A 492 29.92 0.35 17.93
N ASN A 493 28.96 0.97 18.62
CA ASN A 493 28.22 0.40 19.74
C ASN A 493 26.78 0.09 19.32
N LEU A 494 26.61 -0.55 18.15
CA LEU A 494 25.30 -0.89 17.56
C LEU A 494 24.42 -1.70 18.53
N ASN A 495 25.03 -2.56 19.36
CA ASN A 495 24.32 -3.28 20.42
C ASN A 495 23.54 -2.34 21.37
N LEU A 496 24.10 -1.18 21.75
CA LEU A 496 23.42 -0.23 22.63
C LEU A 496 22.22 0.44 21.94
N PHE A 497 22.29 0.63 20.61
CA PHE A 497 21.18 1.16 19.83
C PHE A 497 20.04 0.14 19.69
N TYR A 498 20.34 -1.15 19.49
CA TYR A 498 19.33 -2.20 19.51
C TYR A 498 18.68 -2.36 20.89
N TRP A 499 19.45 -2.28 21.99
CA TRP A 499 18.88 -2.26 23.36
C TRP A 499 17.99 -1.03 23.60
N PHE A 500 18.38 0.15 23.12
CA PHE A 500 17.54 1.35 23.16
C PHE A 500 16.21 1.14 22.41
N LEU A 501 16.23 0.57 21.21
CA LEU A 501 15.01 0.30 20.43
C LEU A 501 14.14 -0.79 21.05
N ALA A 502 14.72 -1.79 21.72
CA ALA A 502 13.97 -2.78 22.50
C ALA A 502 13.22 -2.12 23.67
N ILE A 503 13.90 -1.28 24.46
CA ILE A 503 13.29 -0.53 25.57
C ILE A 503 12.20 0.43 25.05
N LEU A 504 12.47 1.16 23.97
CA LEU A 504 11.49 2.06 23.33
C LEU A 504 10.27 1.29 22.83
N SER A 505 10.46 0.08 22.29
CA SER A 505 9.36 -0.81 21.86
C SER A 505 8.51 -1.31 23.04
N CYS A 506 9.13 -1.64 24.18
CA CYS A 506 8.41 -1.99 25.41
C CYS A 506 7.58 -0.81 25.95
N LEU A 507 8.15 0.40 26.03
CA LEU A 507 7.43 1.60 26.44
C LEU A 507 6.28 1.93 25.48
N ASN A 508 6.50 1.74 24.17
CA ASN A 508 5.49 1.88 23.14
C ASN A 508 4.36 0.85 23.27
N PHE A 509 4.66 -0.39 23.68
CA PHE A 509 3.62 -1.39 23.96
C PHE A 509 2.78 -1.03 25.20
N LEU A 510 3.36 -0.44 26.25
CA LEU A 510 2.58 0.07 27.39
C LEU A 510 1.66 1.23 26.98
N ASN A 511 2.15 2.16 26.16
CA ASN A 511 1.35 3.23 25.57
C ASN A 511 0.22 2.65 24.67
N TYR A 512 0.53 1.63 23.87
CA TYR A 512 -0.44 0.92 23.06
C TYR A 512 -1.56 0.29 23.89
N LEU A 513 -1.25 -0.37 25.01
CA LEU A 513 -2.27 -0.96 25.90
C LEU A 513 -3.24 0.09 26.45
N TYR A 514 -2.75 1.29 26.80
CA TYR A 514 -3.60 2.41 27.19
C TYR A 514 -4.60 2.77 26.08
N TRP A 515 -4.12 3.05 24.85
CA TRP A 515 -5.02 3.39 23.74
C TRP A 515 -5.95 2.25 23.31
N ALA A 516 -5.48 1.00 23.34
CA ALA A 516 -6.29 -0.18 23.02
C ALA A 516 -7.38 -0.47 24.05
N SER A 517 -7.18 -0.09 25.32
CA SER A 517 -8.24 -0.14 26.36
C SER A 517 -9.22 1.03 26.28
N TRP A 518 -8.78 2.19 25.77
CA TRP A 518 -9.62 3.37 25.54
C TRP A 518 -10.46 3.26 24.25
N TYR A 519 -10.02 2.45 23.28
CA TYR A 519 -10.65 2.32 21.97
C TYR A 519 -12.06 1.71 22.05
N LYS A 520 -13.05 2.45 21.56
CA LYS A 520 -14.43 1.97 21.37
C LYS A 520 -14.65 1.54 19.92
N TYR A 521 -14.78 0.23 19.75
CA TYR A 521 -15.21 -0.42 18.50
C TYR A 521 -16.53 0.15 18.00
N LYS A 522 -16.73 0.11 16.68
CA LYS A 522 -18.00 0.44 16.06
C LYS A 522 -19.05 -0.60 16.48
N THR A 523 -20.18 -0.15 17.02
CA THR A 523 -21.36 -1.02 17.17
C THR A 523 -21.90 -1.32 15.78
N GLU A 524 -21.76 -2.57 15.32
CA GLU A 524 -22.66 -3.09 14.30
C GLU A 524 -24.03 -3.23 14.95
N GLU A 525 -24.96 -2.32 14.64
CA GLU A 525 -26.37 -2.68 14.78
C GLU A 525 -26.60 -3.94 13.92
N PRO A 526 -27.35 -4.94 14.42
CA PRO A 526 -27.76 -6.04 13.56
C PRO A 526 -28.49 -5.40 12.38
N ARG A 527 -28.12 -5.79 11.15
CA ARG A 527 -28.97 -5.48 10.01
C ARG A 527 -30.36 -6.03 10.38
N LEU A 528 -31.31 -5.12 10.57
CA LEU A 528 -32.71 -5.46 10.39
C LEU A 528 -32.77 -5.98 8.97
N ASP A 529 -32.81 -7.31 8.84
CA ASP A 529 -32.78 -7.97 7.54
C ASP A 529 -33.82 -7.30 6.68
N ALA A 530 -33.41 -6.95 5.46
CA ALA A 530 -34.28 -6.26 4.52
C ALA A 530 -35.43 -7.23 4.16
N LYS A 531 -36.49 -7.22 5.00
CA LYS A 531 -37.75 -7.92 4.76
C LYS A 531 -38.10 -7.60 3.32
N PRO A 532 -38.10 -8.60 2.42
CA PRO A 532 -38.01 -8.33 1.00
C PRO A 532 -39.15 -7.40 0.61
N ILE A 533 -38.82 -6.19 0.15
CA ILE A 533 -39.84 -5.23 -0.32
C ILE A 533 -40.56 -5.85 -1.53
N LEU A 534 -39.84 -6.69 -2.29
CA LEU A 534 -40.36 -7.68 -3.23
C LEU A 534 -41.55 -8.50 -2.72
N ALA A 535 -41.68 -8.82 -1.43
CA ALA A 535 -42.83 -9.57 -0.91
C ALA A 535 -44.09 -8.69 -0.74
N LYS A 536 -43.93 -7.36 -0.58
CA LYS A 536 -45.05 -6.39 -0.65
C LYS A 536 -45.36 -5.98 -2.09
N GLU A 537 -44.37 -5.93 -2.97
CA GLU A 537 -44.58 -5.69 -4.39
C GLU A 537 -45.21 -6.91 -5.06
N GLU A 538 -44.78 -8.14 -4.75
CA GLU A 538 -45.45 -9.37 -5.19
C GLU A 538 -46.90 -9.46 -4.70
N SER A 539 -47.19 -9.08 -3.44
CA SER A 539 -48.58 -9.11 -2.96
C SER A 539 -49.45 -8.08 -3.69
N ALA A 540 -48.97 -6.84 -3.85
CA ALA A 540 -49.69 -5.78 -4.55
C ALA A 540 -49.86 -6.07 -6.06
N VAL A 541 -48.86 -6.65 -6.71
CA VAL A 541 -48.94 -7.09 -8.11
C VAL A 541 -49.90 -8.27 -8.26
N LYS A 542 -49.89 -9.24 -7.35
CA LYS A 542 -50.84 -10.37 -7.35
C LYS A 542 -52.27 -9.91 -7.11
N GLU A 543 -52.53 -9.02 -6.15
CA GLU A 543 -53.86 -8.40 -5.98
C GLU A 543 -54.30 -7.66 -7.25
N SER A 544 -53.45 -6.80 -7.82
CA SER A 544 -53.77 -6.05 -9.04
C SER A 544 -54.08 -6.95 -10.24
N SER A 545 -53.28 -8.00 -10.47
CA SER A 545 -53.53 -8.97 -11.56
C SER A 545 -54.78 -9.83 -11.34
N THR A 546 -55.12 -10.16 -10.09
CA THR A 546 -56.33 -10.93 -9.77
C THR A 546 -57.60 -10.09 -9.96
N VAL A 547 -57.54 -8.80 -9.61
CA VAL A 547 -58.64 -7.82 -9.84
C VAL A 547 -58.84 -7.54 -11.33
N LEU A 548 -57.80 -7.62 -12.16
CA LEU A 548 -57.94 -7.54 -13.62
C LEU A 548 -58.58 -8.79 -14.22
N ALA A 549 -58.11 -9.99 -13.88
CA ALA A 549 -58.68 -11.25 -14.39
C ALA A 549 -60.18 -11.41 -14.05
N ALA A 550 -60.57 -11.10 -12.80
CA ALA A 550 -61.97 -11.12 -12.36
C ALA A 550 -62.87 -10.11 -13.10
N LYS A 551 -62.28 -9.12 -13.78
CA LYS A 551 -62.97 -8.09 -14.56
C LYS A 551 -63.12 -8.44 -16.04
N GLU A 552 -62.38 -9.43 -16.54
CA GLU A 552 -62.59 -10.00 -17.88
C GLU A 552 -63.63 -11.13 -17.84
N GLU A 553 -63.60 -12.02 -16.84
CA GLU A 553 -64.63 -13.08 -16.68
C GLU A 553 -66.04 -12.51 -16.46
N SER A 554 -66.17 -11.33 -15.84
CA SER A 554 -67.46 -10.66 -15.61
C SER A 554 -67.98 -9.84 -16.81
N ALA A 555 -67.29 -9.86 -17.95
CA ALA A 555 -67.69 -9.15 -19.17
C ALA A 555 -68.23 -10.06 -20.30
N VAL A 556 -68.30 -11.38 -20.10
CA VAL A 556 -68.61 -12.37 -21.17
C VAL A 556 -69.88 -13.18 -20.88
N HIS A 557 -70.99 -12.48 -20.59
CA HIS A 557 -72.35 -13.05 -20.63
C HIS A 557 -73.44 -11.98 -20.80
N VAL A 558 -74.53 -12.33 -21.50
CA VAL A 558 -75.75 -11.50 -21.74
C VAL A 558 -75.49 -10.28 -22.66
N ASP A 559 -76.19 -10.04 -23.78
CA ASP A 559 -77.30 -10.72 -24.48
C ASP A 559 -77.29 -10.34 -25.99
N GLY A 560 -78.07 -11.02 -26.86
CA GLY A 560 -78.38 -10.49 -28.20
C GLY A 560 -78.81 -11.51 -29.27
N ILE A 561 -80.00 -11.32 -29.89
CA ILE A 561 -80.62 -12.23 -30.88
C ILE A 561 -80.91 -11.49 -32.21
N ASN A 562 -80.60 -12.15 -33.35
CA ASN A 562 -81.03 -11.93 -34.76
C ASN A 562 -81.16 -10.50 -35.35
N GLY A 563 -80.53 -10.24 -36.52
CA GLY A 563 -80.66 -8.90 -37.15
C GLY A 563 -80.33 -8.60 -38.63
N GLY A 564 -79.86 -9.52 -39.49
CA GLY A 564 -79.97 -9.41 -40.98
C GLY A 564 -79.06 -8.46 -41.82
N ALA A 565 -78.83 -8.93 -43.07
CA ALA A 565 -78.47 -8.22 -44.33
C ALA A 565 -77.00 -7.80 -44.67
N SER A 566 -76.60 -8.17 -45.91
CA SER A 566 -75.52 -7.70 -46.83
C SER A 566 -74.07 -7.53 -46.31
N GLU A 567 -73.03 -8.19 -46.89
CA GLU A 567 -72.42 -8.03 -48.25
C GLU A 567 -71.56 -6.76 -48.40
N THR A 568 -70.33 -6.74 -48.95
CA THR A 568 -69.49 -7.76 -49.64
C THR A 568 -67.98 -7.50 -49.44
N ASN A 569 -67.15 -8.57 -49.48
CA ASN A 569 -65.76 -8.69 -49.98
C ASN A 569 -64.65 -7.79 -49.34
N TYR A 570 -63.36 -8.14 -49.29
CA TYR A 570 -62.53 -9.03 -50.13
C TYR A 570 -61.62 -10.00 -49.33
N GLU A 571 -60.76 -10.71 -50.06
CA GLU A 571 -60.14 -12.00 -49.69
C GLU A 571 -58.90 -11.96 -48.79
N ALA A 572 -58.56 -13.14 -48.27
CA ALA A 572 -57.30 -13.46 -47.58
C ALA A 572 -56.31 -14.11 -48.63
N PRO A 573 -55.48 -15.16 -48.40
CA PRO A 573 -55.25 -16.00 -47.22
C PRO A 573 -53.79 -16.39 -46.85
N SER A 574 -53.66 -17.03 -45.68
CA SER A 574 -52.81 -18.22 -45.39
C SER A 574 -51.27 -18.14 -45.36
N SER A 575 -50.56 -19.00 -44.61
CA SER A 575 -50.87 -19.76 -43.36
C SER A 575 -49.66 -20.61 -42.91
N PHE A 576 -49.49 -20.80 -41.59
CA PHE A 576 -49.11 -22.05 -40.86
C PHE A 576 -47.89 -22.92 -41.28
N ASP A 577 -47.33 -23.82 -40.45
CA ASP A 577 -47.03 -23.85 -38.99
C ASP A 577 -46.20 -25.14 -38.66
N GLN A 578 -45.72 -25.25 -37.40
CA GLN A 578 -45.60 -26.46 -36.57
C GLN A 578 -44.43 -27.50 -36.65
N THR A 579 -43.85 -27.72 -35.45
CA THR A 579 -43.44 -29.00 -34.78
C THR A 579 -42.15 -29.79 -35.09
N SER A 580 -41.15 -29.59 -34.22
CA SER A 580 -40.50 -30.57 -33.30
C SER A 580 -40.13 -32.02 -33.70
N THR A 581 -38.88 -32.43 -33.38
CA THR A 581 -38.52 -33.62 -32.54
C THR A 581 -36.98 -33.71 -32.32
N GLY A 582 -36.52 -34.61 -31.44
CA GLY A 582 -35.12 -35.10 -31.33
C GLY A 582 -35.13 -36.65 -31.24
N PRO A 583 -34.11 -37.38 -30.70
CA PRO A 583 -32.84 -36.96 -30.07
C PRO A 583 -31.60 -37.88 -30.45
N LEU A 584 -30.55 -37.92 -29.60
CA LEU A 584 -29.53 -38.99 -29.37
C LEU A 584 -28.16 -39.05 -30.12
N LEU A 585 -27.09 -39.13 -29.28
CA LEU A 585 -25.90 -40.02 -29.27
C LEU A 585 -24.83 -40.11 -30.40
N ALA A 586 -23.59 -39.73 -29.99
CA ALA A 586 -22.35 -40.57 -29.93
C ALA A 586 -21.34 -40.73 -31.10
N ASN A 587 -20.05 -40.51 -30.73
CA ASN A 587 -18.80 -41.22 -31.09
C ASN A 587 -18.32 -41.44 -32.55
N ALA A 588 -17.27 -40.69 -32.94
CA ALA A 588 -16.00 -41.16 -33.56
C ALA A 588 -14.95 -40.00 -33.43
N LYS A 589 -13.62 -40.15 -33.28
CA LYS A 589 -12.58 -40.93 -33.99
C LYS A 589 -12.53 -40.64 -35.50
N GLU A 590 -11.39 -40.55 -36.18
CA GLU A 590 -9.99 -40.21 -35.85
C GLU A 590 -9.29 -39.90 -37.20
N GLU A 591 -7.96 -39.93 -37.28
CA GLU A 591 -7.14 -39.71 -38.51
C GLU A 591 -7.20 -38.27 -39.07
N SER A 592 -6.12 -37.49 -39.24
CA SER A 592 -4.70 -37.68 -39.57
C SER A 592 -4.39 -37.66 -41.06
N ASP A 593 -3.53 -36.71 -41.45
CA ASP A 593 -2.68 -36.85 -42.63
C ASP A 593 -1.34 -36.14 -42.37
N ALA A 594 -0.22 -36.70 -42.86
CA ALA A 594 1.12 -36.24 -42.47
C ALA A 594 2.23 -36.53 -43.50
N VAL A 595 2.80 -35.46 -44.07
CA VAL A 595 4.02 -35.43 -44.91
C VAL A 595 4.71 -34.09 -44.60
N GLY A 596 6.04 -33.92 -44.45
CA GLY A 596 7.22 -34.75 -44.75
C GLY A 596 8.10 -34.06 -45.82
N ILE A 597 9.45 -34.05 -45.84
CA ILE A 597 10.55 -34.59 -45.00
C ILE A 597 11.82 -33.70 -45.21
N GLY A 598 12.75 -33.64 -44.24
CA GLY A 598 14.20 -33.31 -44.42
C GLY A 598 14.64 -31.87 -44.11
N GLY A 599 15.86 -31.56 -43.63
CA GLY A 599 17.05 -32.36 -43.26
C GLY A 599 18.23 -32.21 -44.26
N GLY A 600 19.50 -31.96 -43.88
CA GLY A 600 20.13 -31.70 -42.57
C GLY A 600 21.68 -31.61 -42.63
N GLY A 601 22.35 -31.22 -41.53
CA GLY A 601 23.83 -31.18 -41.36
C GLY A 601 24.58 -29.99 -42.00
N ALA A 602 25.92 -29.82 -41.93
CA ALA A 602 26.95 -30.16 -40.93
C ALA A 602 28.36 -29.72 -41.45
N SER A 603 29.39 -29.59 -40.57
CA SER A 603 30.85 -29.40 -40.88
C SER A 603 31.29 -28.07 -41.57
N SER A 604 32.58 -27.70 -41.66
CA SER A 604 33.66 -27.49 -40.65
C SER A 604 34.90 -26.78 -41.30
N GLU A 605 35.91 -26.38 -40.48
CA GLU A 605 37.29 -25.96 -40.90
C GLU A 605 37.40 -24.62 -41.69
N THR A 606 38.51 -23.85 -41.78
CA THR A 606 39.84 -23.68 -41.10
C THR A 606 40.35 -22.23 -41.41
N ASN A 607 41.48 -21.64 -40.95
CA ASN A 607 42.60 -22.02 -40.05
C ASN A 607 42.81 -20.91 -38.96
N GLU A 608 43.93 -20.26 -38.59
CA GLU A 608 45.39 -20.27 -38.89
C GLU A 608 46.22 -19.72 -37.68
N ALA A 609 47.44 -19.20 -37.87
CA ALA A 609 48.41 -18.73 -36.84
C ALA A 609 48.92 -17.29 -37.10
N SER A 610 49.61 -16.53 -36.22
CA SER A 610 50.94 -16.84 -35.64
C SER A 610 51.43 -15.90 -34.51
N VAL A 611 52.06 -16.50 -33.48
CA VAL A 611 53.33 -16.15 -32.77
C VAL A 611 53.71 -14.69 -32.40
N SER A 612 53.81 -14.40 -31.09
CA SER A 612 54.90 -13.72 -30.32
C SER A 612 54.37 -13.29 -28.93
N VAL A 613 55.01 -13.38 -27.74
CA VAL A 613 56.38 -13.64 -27.22
C VAL A 613 57.26 -12.40 -27.02
N LEU A 614 57.65 -12.17 -25.75
CA LEU A 614 58.41 -11.03 -25.20
C LEU A 614 57.61 -9.69 -25.18
N ASP A 615 57.82 -8.76 -24.24
CA ASP A 615 59.07 -8.49 -23.50
C ASP A 615 58.90 -8.21 -21.98
N GLN A 616 60.01 -8.29 -21.24
CA GLN A 616 60.17 -7.80 -19.86
C GLN A 616 61.21 -6.68 -19.83
N LYS A 617 60.89 -5.48 -19.31
CA LYS A 617 61.79 -4.65 -18.48
C LYS A 617 61.22 -3.27 -18.10
N GLU A 618 61.66 -2.82 -16.92
CA GLU A 618 62.01 -1.44 -16.50
C GLU A 618 60.99 -0.28 -16.70
N ASP A 619 61.02 0.81 -15.93
CA ASP A 619 61.99 1.23 -14.90
C ASP A 619 61.31 1.87 -13.66
N ALA A 620 62.09 2.32 -12.67
CA ALA A 620 61.65 2.82 -11.38
C ALA A 620 62.02 4.30 -11.11
N LYS A 621 61.45 4.86 -10.03
CA LYS A 621 61.63 6.24 -9.49
C LYS A 621 60.88 7.33 -10.32
N ALA A 622 60.45 8.46 -9.76
CA ALA A 622 60.68 9.07 -8.44
C ALA A 622 59.32 9.42 -7.77
N LYS A 623 59.16 9.51 -6.44
CA LYS A 623 59.78 10.46 -5.49
C LYS A 623 59.69 11.92 -5.94
N HIS A 624 58.62 12.61 -5.52
CA HIS A 624 58.80 13.79 -4.67
C HIS A 624 57.67 13.91 -3.63
#